data_AF-I3TP19-F1
#
_entry.id   AF-I3TP19-F1
#
_cell.length_a   1.000
_cell.length_b   1.000
_cell.length_c   1.000
_cell.angle_alpha   90.00
_cell.angle_beta   90.00
_cell.angle_gamma   90.00
#
_symmetry.space_group_name_H-M   'P 1'
#
loop_
_entity.id
_entity.type
_entity.pdbx_description
1 polymer ?
#
loop_
_entity_poly.entity_id
_entity_poly.type
_entity_poly.pdbx_seq_one_letter_code
_entity_poly.pdbx_strand_id
1 'polypeptide(L)'
;MRNALAHAGKQGRRVVSAFITTAFARNDAGATRAQWRQVADQIRPKVPKLAVLLDEVEKDVLACMTFPKNHWARLHSTNPIERLNDEIKRRTEVVGTFPGEAAITKLIGAILLEQNDEWAI
;
A
#
# COMPACT_ATOMS: atom_id res chain seq x y z
N MET A 1 2.81 -0.16 -1.28
CA MET A 1 3.80 0.57 -0.45
C MET A 1 4.29 -0.24 0.76
N ARG A 2 3.41 -0.67 1.68
CA ARG A 2 3.77 -1.35 2.95
C ARG A 2 4.76 -2.53 2.78
N ASN A 3 4.49 -3.47 1.88
CA ASN A 3 5.37 -4.63 1.65
C ASN A 3 6.73 -4.23 1.04
N ALA A 4 6.73 -3.34 0.05
CA ALA A 4 7.98 -2.85 -0.56
C ALA A 4 8.92 -2.19 0.47
N LEU A 5 8.37 -1.42 1.41
CA LEU A 5 9.15 -0.76 2.47
C LEU A 5 9.71 -1.73 3.53
N ALA A 6 9.14 -2.94 3.65
CA ALA A 6 9.67 -3.99 4.51
C ALA A 6 10.97 -4.56 3.95
N HIS A 7 11.09 -4.66 2.62
CA HIS A 7 12.30 -5.18 1.95
C HIS A 7 13.41 -4.14 1.77
N ALA A 8 13.10 -2.84 1.89
CA ALA A 8 14.03 -1.75 1.61
C ALA A 8 15.04 -1.44 2.74
N GLY A 9 14.84 -1.99 3.94
CA GLY A 9 15.62 -1.60 5.13
C GLY A 9 15.44 -0.13 5.54
N LYS A 10 15.93 0.27 6.73
CA LYS A 10 15.67 1.62 7.29
C LYS A 10 16.19 2.76 6.40
N GLN A 11 17.35 2.57 5.77
CA GLN A 11 18.00 3.58 4.92
C GLN A 11 17.42 3.62 3.49
N GLY A 12 16.91 2.50 2.96
CA GLY A 12 16.38 2.41 1.60
C GLY A 12 14.92 2.84 1.45
N ARG A 13 14.14 2.88 2.54
CA ARG A 13 12.71 3.24 2.53
C ARG A 13 12.40 4.55 1.82
N ARG A 14 13.18 5.61 2.07
CA ARG A 14 12.95 6.93 1.46
C ARG A 14 13.13 6.89 -0.06
N VAL A 15 14.17 6.19 -0.50
CA VAL A 15 14.50 6.01 -1.92
C VAL A 15 13.42 5.19 -2.62
N VAL A 16 13.04 4.04 -2.03
CA VAL A 16 11.99 3.16 -2.57
C VAL A 16 10.64 3.86 -2.64
N SER A 17 10.28 4.62 -1.61
CA SER A 17 9.05 5.41 -1.59
C SER A 17 9.04 6.46 -2.70
N ALA A 18 10.12 7.23 -2.83
CA ALA A 18 10.22 8.25 -3.88
C ALA A 18 10.07 7.64 -5.27
N PHE A 19 10.75 6.52 -5.55
CA PHE A 19 10.64 5.84 -6.83
C PHE A 19 9.23 5.34 -7.15
N ILE A 20 8.57 4.67 -6.20
CA ILE A 20 7.19 4.19 -6.40
C ILE A 20 6.26 5.38 -6.63
N THR A 21 6.38 6.46 -5.86
CA THR A 21 5.57 7.67 -6.06
C THR A 21 5.82 8.33 -7.42
N THR A 22 7.09 8.40 -7.88
CA THR A 22 7.43 8.95 -9.20
C THR A 22 6.87 8.10 -10.34
N ALA A 23 6.84 6.77 -10.20
CA ALA A 23 6.22 5.90 -11.19
C ALA A 23 4.73 6.27 -11.38
N PHE A 24 3.99 6.48 -10.29
CA PHE A 24 2.58 6.87 -10.35
C PHE A 24 2.32 8.33 -10.77
N ALA A 25 3.32 9.20 -10.74
CA ALA A 25 3.19 10.59 -11.18
C ALA A 25 3.19 10.73 -12.71
N ARG A 26 3.58 9.69 -13.46
CA ARG A 26 3.59 9.72 -14.93
C ARG A 26 2.17 9.52 -15.48
N ASN A 27 1.81 10.35 -16.46
CA ASN A 27 0.47 10.36 -17.08
C ASN A 27 0.32 9.40 -18.26
N ASP A 28 1.19 8.39 -18.38
CA ASP A 28 1.18 7.44 -19.48
C ASP A 28 1.54 6.03 -18.99
N ALA A 29 0.74 5.03 -19.39
CA ALA A 29 0.85 3.67 -18.90
C ALA A 29 2.12 2.95 -19.41
N GLY A 30 2.47 3.16 -20.69
CA GLY A 30 3.66 2.56 -21.28
C GLY A 30 4.93 3.10 -20.64
N ALA A 31 5.00 4.42 -20.49
CA ALA A 31 6.06 5.16 -19.83
C ALA A 31 6.21 4.78 -18.35
N THR A 32 5.10 4.59 -17.64
CA THR A 32 5.12 4.12 -16.25
C THR A 32 5.69 2.72 -16.14
N ARG A 33 5.25 1.80 -17.01
CA ARG A 33 5.77 0.44 -17.05
C ARG A 33 7.26 0.39 -17.36
N ALA A 34 7.73 1.19 -18.33
CA ALA A 34 9.15 1.29 -18.64
C ALA A 34 9.96 1.82 -17.45
N GLN A 35 9.46 2.86 -16.78
CA GLN A 35 10.10 3.41 -15.58
C GLN A 35 10.15 2.38 -14.44
N TRP A 36 9.06 1.64 -14.24
CA TRP A 36 8.97 0.62 -13.20
C TRP A 36 10.08 -0.44 -13.36
N ARG A 37 10.24 -0.97 -14.57
CA ARG A 37 11.29 -1.94 -14.90
C ARG A 37 12.68 -1.35 -14.75
N GLN A 38 12.89 -0.13 -15.22
CA GLN A 38 14.16 0.58 -15.05
C GLN A 38 14.54 0.71 -13.56
N VAL A 39 13.59 1.02 -12.69
CA VAL A 39 13.82 1.10 -11.25
C VAL A 39 14.15 -0.27 -10.68
N ALA A 40 13.38 -1.32 -11.04
CA ALA A 40 13.64 -2.68 -10.59
C ALA A 40 15.07 -3.13 -10.92
N ASP A 41 15.53 -2.86 -12.14
CA ASP A 41 16.89 -3.20 -12.58
C ASP A 41 17.97 -2.38 -11.86
N GLN A 42 17.74 -1.09 -11.60
CA GLN A 42 18.66 -0.24 -10.86
C GLN A 42 18.86 -0.69 -9.41
N ILE A 43 17.81 -1.17 -8.75
CA ILE A 43 17.89 -1.61 -7.35
C ILE A 43 18.33 -3.06 -7.21
N ARG A 44 18.22 -3.88 -8.28
CA ARG A 44 18.53 -5.32 -8.28
C ARG A 44 19.89 -5.67 -7.65
N PRO A 45 20.99 -4.93 -7.90
CA PRO A 45 22.29 -5.23 -7.28
C PRO A 45 22.34 -4.96 -5.77
N LYS A 46 21.53 -4.02 -5.26
CA LYS A 46 21.57 -3.57 -3.86
C LYS A 46 20.51 -4.23 -3.00
N VAL A 47 19.32 -4.44 -3.55
CA VAL A 47 18.14 -4.96 -2.84
C VAL A 47 17.42 -5.99 -3.73
N PRO A 48 18.04 -7.16 -3.99
CA PRO A 48 17.53 -8.14 -4.96
C PRO A 48 16.11 -8.63 -4.63
N LYS A 49 15.79 -8.80 -3.35
CA LYS A 49 14.43 -9.20 -2.91
C LYS A 49 13.37 -8.16 -3.29
N LEU A 50 13.71 -6.88 -3.24
CA LEU A 50 12.78 -5.82 -3.64
C LEU A 50 12.62 -5.76 -5.16
N ALA A 51 13.70 -5.97 -5.93
CA ALA A 51 13.59 -6.04 -7.38
C ALA A 51 12.67 -7.18 -7.84
N VAL A 52 12.82 -8.37 -7.25
CA VAL A 52 11.92 -9.52 -7.50
C VAL A 52 10.48 -9.17 -7.16
N LEU A 53 10.23 -8.54 -6.00
CA LEU A 53 8.89 -8.10 -5.64
C LEU A 53 8.32 -7.12 -6.68
N LEU A 54 9.11 -6.15 -7.16
CA LEU A 54 8.65 -5.20 -8.19
C LEU A 54 8.31 -5.91 -9.51
N ASP A 55 9.10 -6.91 -9.92
CA ASP A 55 8.82 -7.71 -11.12
C ASP A 55 7.49 -8.48 -10.97
N GLU A 56 7.26 -9.11 -9.82
CA GLU A 56 6.06 -9.90 -9.53
C GLU A 56 4.77 -9.07 -9.51
N VAL A 57 4.82 -7.89 -8.88
CA VAL A 57 3.62 -7.06 -8.66
C VAL A 57 3.34 -6.04 -9.77
N GLU A 58 4.19 -5.96 -10.81
CA GLU A 58 4.08 -4.95 -11.88
C GLU A 58 2.66 -4.87 -12.45
N LYS A 59 2.07 -6.02 -12.79
CA LYS A 59 0.75 -6.08 -13.41
C LYS A 59 -0.35 -5.59 -12.47
N ASP A 60 -0.32 -6.05 -11.23
CA ASP A 60 -1.36 -5.75 -10.24
C ASP A 60 -1.30 -4.28 -9.81
N VAL A 61 -0.09 -3.76 -9.61
CA VAL A 61 0.12 -2.38 -9.16
C VAL A 61 -0.21 -1.38 -10.27
N LEU A 62 0.07 -1.71 -11.53
CA LEU A 62 -0.24 -0.86 -12.68
C LEU A 62 -1.63 -1.09 -13.26
N ALA A 63 -2.42 -2.03 -12.71
CA ALA A 63 -3.77 -2.32 -13.19
C ALA A 63 -4.69 -1.09 -13.13
N CYS A 64 -4.46 -0.16 -12.20
CA CYS A 64 -5.24 1.08 -12.12
C CYS A 64 -5.19 1.92 -13.40
N MET A 65 -4.15 1.76 -14.23
CA MET A 65 -3.95 2.51 -15.47
C MET A 65 -4.84 2.03 -16.62
N THR A 66 -5.58 0.93 -16.45
CA THR A 66 -6.60 0.50 -17.41
C THR A 66 -7.91 1.29 -17.27
N PHE A 67 -8.10 2.00 -16.16
CA PHE A 67 -9.26 2.84 -15.90
C PHE A 67 -9.08 4.25 -16.48
N PRO A 68 -10.16 5.04 -16.61
CA PRO A 68 -10.04 6.45 -16.95
C PRO A 68 -9.17 7.21 -15.93
N LYS A 69 -8.39 8.17 -16.42
CA LYS A 69 -7.32 8.86 -15.67
C LYS A 69 -7.79 9.53 -14.38
N ASN A 70 -9.00 10.08 -14.37
CA ASN A 70 -9.64 10.68 -13.20
C ASN A 70 -9.81 9.69 -12.02
N HIS A 71 -9.77 8.38 -12.26
CA HIS A 71 -9.88 7.37 -11.21
C HIS A 71 -8.54 6.94 -10.63
N TRP A 72 -7.41 7.18 -11.32
CA TRP A 72 -6.12 6.62 -10.93
C TRP A 72 -5.72 6.98 -9.51
N ALA A 73 -5.78 8.26 -9.15
CA ALA A 73 -5.45 8.76 -7.82
C ALA A 73 -6.26 8.09 -6.70
N ARG A 74 -7.53 7.78 -6.96
CA ARG A 74 -8.40 7.11 -5.99
C ARG A 74 -8.05 5.62 -5.87
N LEU A 75 -7.70 4.97 -6.99
CA LEU A 75 -7.40 3.54 -7.04
C LEU A 75 -6.04 3.17 -6.45
N HIS A 76 -4.99 3.98 -6.66
CA HIS A 76 -3.66 3.66 -6.12
C HIS A 76 -3.41 4.25 -4.73
N SER A 77 -4.29 5.10 -4.21
CA SER A 77 -4.17 5.62 -2.85
C SER A 77 -4.40 4.52 -1.83
N THR A 78 -3.42 4.32 -0.95
CA THR A 78 -3.56 3.43 0.21
C THR A 78 -4.03 4.18 1.46
N ASN A 79 -4.29 5.49 1.39
CA ASN A 79 -4.61 6.30 2.57
C ASN A 79 -5.85 5.80 3.34
N PRO A 80 -6.99 5.48 2.70
CA PRO A 80 -8.18 5.05 3.44
C PRO A 80 -7.96 3.73 4.19
N ILE A 81 -7.31 2.75 3.55
CA ILE A 81 -7.09 1.43 4.16
C ILE A 81 -5.98 1.45 5.22
N GLU A 82 -4.93 2.27 5.04
CA GLU A 82 -3.87 2.42 6.03
C GLU A 82 -4.39 3.14 7.28
N ARG A 83 -5.18 4.21 7.14
CA ARG A 83 -5.85 4.89 8.27
C ARG A 83 -6.75 3.94 9.06
N LEU A 84 -7.57 3.14 8.36
CA LEU A 84 -8.44 2.16 9.01
C LEU A 84 -7.63 1.09 9.76
N ASN A 85 -6.58 0.56 9.13
CA ASN A 85 -5.69 -0.43 9.77
C ASN A 85 -5.01 0.13 11.03
N ASP A 86 -4.54 1.37 10.98
CA ASP A 86 -3.91 2.04 12.12
C ASP A 86 -4.91 2.24 13.27
N GLU A 87 -6.17 2.56 12.96
CA GLU A 87 -7.22 2.70 13.96
C GLU A 87 -7.59 1.36 14.63
N ILE A 88 -7.72 0.29 13.82
CA ILE A 88 -7.91 -1.07 14.33
C ILE A 88 -6.75 -1.43 15.26
N LYS A 89 -5.51 -1.20 14.83
CA LYS A 89 -4.32 -1.49 15.63
C LYS A 89 -4.33 -0.71 16.95
N ARG A 90 -4.57 0.60 16.91
CA ARG A 90 -4.58 1.47 18.09
C ARG A 90 -5.62 1.04 19.12
N ARG A 91 -6.83 0.69 18.69
CA ARG A 91 -7.92 0.29 19.63
C ARG A 91 -7.78 -1.14 20.14
N THR A 92 -7.19 -2.03 19.36
CA THR A 92 -6.88 -3.39 19.83
C THR A 92 -5.68 -3.43 20.78
N GLU A 93 -4.72 -2.52 20.63
CA GLU A 93 -3.54 -2.40 21.50
C GLU A 93 -3.92 -2.12 22.97
N VAL A 94 -4.98 -1.36 23.22
CA VAL A 94 -5.48 -1.07 24.58
C VAL A 94 -5.97 -2.33 25.30
N VAL A 95 -6.51 -3.31 24.57
CA VAL A 95 -7.03 -4.56 25.14
C VAL A 95 -5.89 -5.53 25.46
N GLY A 96 -4.81 -5.51 24.68
CA GLY A 96 -3.64 -6.37 24.82
C GLY A 96 -3.91 -7.83 24.43
N THR A 97 -4.72 -8.56 25.22
CA THR A 97 -5.08 -9.97 24.96
C THR A 97 -6.59 -10.16 25.01
N PHE A 98 -7.16 -10.80 23.99
CA PHE A 98 -8.60 -11.06 23.92
C PHE A 98 -8.94 -12.44 24.50
N PRO A 99 -10.11 -12.58 25.16
CA PRO A 99 -10.56 -13.85 25.73
C PRO A 99 -11.01 -14.89 24.68
N GLY A 100 -11.11 -14.49 23.40
CA GLY A 100 -11.46 -15.37 22.28
C GLY A 100 -11.82 -14.60 21.01
N GLU A 101 -11.99 -15.33 19.90
CA GLU A 101 -12.26 -14.76 18.57
C GLU A 101 -13.54 -13.91 18.50
N ALA A 102 -14.57 -14.30 19.26
CA ALA A 102 -15.83 -13.55 19.33
C ALA A 102 -15.63 -12.13 19.89
N ALA A 103 -14.72 -11.97 20.87
CA ALA A 103 -14.46 -10.68 21.49
C ALA A 103 -13.73 -9.71 20.54
N ILE A 104 -12.72 -10.20 19.81
CA ILE A 104 -12.01 -9.39 18.81
C ILE A 104 -12.90 -9.07 17.61
N THR A 105 -13.69 -10.03 17.13
CA THR A 105 -14.66 -9.80 16.04
C THR A 105 -15.66 -8.71 16.42
N LYS A 106 -16.17 -8.73 17.65
CA LYS A 106 -17.10 -7.71 18.15
C LYS A 106 -16.46 -6.32 18.18
N LEU A 107 -15.22 -6.19 18.66
CA LEU A 107 -14.53 -4.90 18.71
C LEU A 107 -14.23 -4.38 17.30
N ILE A 108 -13.62 -5.21 16.44
CA ILE A 108 -13.31 -4.81 15.06
C ILE A 108 -14.59 -4.44 14.31
N GLY A 109 -15.66 -5.22 14.47
CA GLY A 109 -16.98 -4.92 13.88
C GLY A 109 -17.51 -3.56 14.32
N ALA A 110 -17.41 -3.22 15.60
CA ALA A 110 -17.81 -1.91 16.10
C ALA A 110 -16.99 -0.76 15.48
N ILE A 111 -15.67 -0.94 15.32
CA ILE A 111 -14.78 0.05 14.69
C ILE A 111 -15.16 0.24 13.22
N LEU A 112 -15.45 -0.85 12.50
CA LEU A 112 -15.86 -0.79 11.10
C LEU A 112 -17.20 -0.10 10.91
N LEU A 113 -18.16 -0.30 11.82
CA LEU A 113 -19.44 0.41 11.81
C LEU A 113 -19.25 1.92 12.02
N GLU A 114 -18.46 2.31 13.02
CA GLU A 114 -18.14 3.72 13.27
C GLU A 114 -17.45 4.38 12.07
N GLN A 115 -16.47 3.70 11.47
CA GLN A 115 -15.79 4.23 10.28
C GLN A 115 -16.73 4.33 9.07
N ASN A 116 -17.67 3.41 8.91
CA ASN A 116 -18.69 3.46 7.86
C ASN A 116 -19.60 4.68 8.05
N ASP A 117 -20.02 4.97 9.28
CA ASP A 117 -20.85 6.13 9.59
C ASP A 117 -20.10 7.44 9.29
N GLU A 118 -18.79 7.52 9.58
CA GLU A 118 -17.96 8.67 9.19
C GLU A 118 -17.86 8.86 7.67
N TRP A 119 -17.88 7.77 6.88
CA TRP A 119 -17.78 7.84 5.41
C TRP A 119 -19.12 8.13 4.73
N ALA A 120 -20.24 7.96 5.42
CA ALA A 120 -21.58 8.21 4.91
C ALA A 120 -21.99 9.69 4.96
N ILE A 121 -21.18 10.55 5.59
CA ILE A 121 -21.36 12.00 5.71
C ILE A 121 -20.61 12.71 4.58
#